data_AF-A0A436DVH9-F1
#
_entry.id   AF-A0A436DVH9-F1
#
_cell.length_a   1.000
_cell.length_b   1.000
_cell.length_c   1.000
_cell.angle_alpha   90.00
_cell.angle_beta   90.00
_cell.angle_gamma   90.00
#
_symmetry.space_group_name_H-M   'P 1'
#
loop_
_entity.id
_entity.type
_entity.pdbx_description
1 polymer ?
#
loop_
_entity_poly.entity_id
_entity_poly.type
_entity_poly.pdbx_seq_one_letter_code
_entity_poly.pdbx_strand_id
1 'polypeptide(L)'
;TGSIAILGGAIANSGTGDGVVVSGGSATIGVAANISSSATVPGIAVKVDGTTGGSVTFSGSVTSTGTGNLFAIGSTLPPVGGAISFIGSTLSATGGGGAVVTGLAGTATLNVTAPLSITGATATGLAVANVASTASAPFGAVTVSGATGNGIDITNN
;
A
#
# COMPACT_ATOMS: atom_id res chain seq x y z
N THR A 1 -18.69 12.17 -9.63
CA THR A 1 -18.00 11.59 -8.46
C THR A 1 -18.93 10.56 -7.84
N GLY A 2 -18.40 9.41 -7.43
CA GLY A 2 -19.18 8.31 -6.84
C GLY A 2 -18.43 7.72 -5.64
N SER A 3 -19.12 6.90 -4.84
CA SER A 3 -18.54 6.29 -3.63
C SER A 3 -18.73 4.78 -3.61
N ILE A 4 -17.68 4.06 -3.20
CA ILE A 4 -17.72 2.63 -2.88
C ILE A 4 -17.30 2.47 -1.42
N ALA A 5 -18.06 1.73 -0.64
CA ALA A 5 -17.74 1.47 0.76
C ALA A 5 -17.91 -0.02 1.10
N ILE A 6 -16.85 -0.62 1.61
CA ILE A 6 -16.88 -1.94 2.25
C ILE A 6 -16.84 -1.68 3.76
N LEU A 7 -17.97 -1.89 4.44
CA LEU A 7 -18.16 -1.46 5.83
C LEU A 7 -17.59 -2.43 6.88
N GLY A 8 -17.08 -3.59 6.45
CA GLY A 8 -16.47 -4.60 7.32
C GLY A 8 -16.32 -5.94 6.62
N GLY A 9 -15.89 -6.96 7.36
CA GLY A 9 -15.66 -8.32 6.85
C GLY A 9 -14.18 -8.64 6.66
N ALA A 10 -13.91 -9.66 5.82
CA ALA A 10 -12.57 -10.12 5.50
C ALA A 10 -12.39 -10.26 3.98
N ILE A 11 -11.26 -9.79 3.48
CA ILE A 11 -10.81 -10.00 2.09
C ILE A 11 -9.54 -10.84 2.17
N ALA A 12 -9.61 -12.08 1.70
CA ALA A 12 -8.49 -13.01 1.71
C ALA A 12 -8.00 -13.29 0.29
N ASN A 13 -6.69 -13.25 0.09
CA ASN A 13 -6.05 -13.62 -1.16
C ASN A 13 -4.96 -14.66 -0.90
N SER A 14 -4.97 -15.76 -1.65
CA SER A 14 -4.01 -16.87 -1.51
C SER A 14 -3.45 -17.36 -2.84
N GLY A 15 -3.58 -16.56 -3.91
CA GLY A 15 -3.15 -16.90 -5.26
C GLY A 15 -1.90 -16.15 -5.71
N THR A 16 -1.84 -15.84 -7.01
CA THR A 16 -0.77 -15.01 -7.62
C THR A 16 -1.26 -13.61 -8.01
N GLY A 17 -2.57 -13.35 -7.90
CA GLY A 17 -3.16 -12.04 -8.16
C GLY A 17 -3.07 -11.12 -6.95
N ASP A 18 -3.48 -9.86 -7.12
CA ASP A 18 -3.58 -8.88 -6.05
C ASP A 18 -4.88 -9.05 -5.26
N GLY A 19 -4.87 -8.70 -3.97
CA GLY A 19 -6.04 -8.81 -3.09
C GLY A 19 -7.07 -7.72 -3.35
N VAL A 20 -6.73 -6.48 -2.99
CA VAL A 20 -7.54 -5.29 -3.31
C VAL A 20 -6.80 -4.43 -4.32
N VAL A 21 -7.41 -4.20 -5.48
CA VAL A 21 -6.88 -3.29 -6.51
C VAL A 21 -7.80 -2.10 -6.64
N VAL A 22 -7.24 -0.91 -6.46
CA VAL A 22 -7.91 0.36 -6.75
C VAL A 22 -7.19 1.04 -7.90
N SER A 23 -7.90 1.27 -9.00
CA SER A 23 -7.34 1.89 -10.20
C SER A 23 -8.23 3.00 -10.73
N GLY A 24 -7.66 4.18 -10.94
CA GLY A 24 -8.26 5.25 -11.73
C GLY A 24 -9.29 6.14 -11.01
N GLY A 25 -9.52 7.31 -11.59
CA GLY A 25 -10.70 8.14 -11.35
C GLY A 25 -10.63 9.06 -10.13
N SER A 26 -11.80 9.59 -9.78
CA SER A 26 -12.02 10.60 -8.74
C SER A 26 -13.07 10.18 -7.70
N ALA A 27 -13.25 8.86 -7.55
CA ALA A 27 -14.19 8.29 -6.59
C ALA A 27 -13.65 8.34 -5.15
N THR A 28 -14.56 8.21 -4.18
CA THR A 28 -14.22 7.95 -2.79
C THR A 28 -14.40 6.46 -2.51
N ILE A 29 -13.34 5.79 -2.07
CA ILE A 29 -13.31 4.35 -1.81
C ILE A 29 -12.91 4.15 -0.35
N GLY A 30 -13.78 3.52 0.43
CA GLY A 30 -13.53 3.14 1.82
C GLY A 30 -13.54 1.63 1.99
N VAL A 31 -12.48 1.07 2.59
CA VAL A 31 -12.35 -0.36 2.88
C VAL A 31 -12.07 -0.56 4.36
N ALA A 32 -13.10 -0.94 5.10
CA ALA A 32 -13.02 -1.28 6.53
C ALA A 32 -12.88 -2.79 6.79
N ALA A 33 -12.92 -3.62 5.74
CA ALA A 33 -12.64 -5.05 5.86
C ALA A 33 -11.17 -5.29 6.21
N ASN A 34 -10.90 -6.33 7.01
CA ASN A 34 -9.54 -6.82 7.21
C ASN A 34 -9.05 -7.50 5.94
N ILE A 35 -7.87 -7.15 5.48
CA ILE A 35 -7.25 -7.68 4.27
C ILE A 35 -6.09 -8.58 4.70
N SER A 36 -6.13 -9.84 4.29
CA SER A 36 -5.06 -10.80 4.53
C SER A 36 -4.62 -11.45 3.23
N SER A 37 -3.32 -11.38 2.93
CA SER A 37 -2.74 -12.02 1.76
C SER A 37 -1.72 -13.08 2.17
N SER A 38 -1.87 -14.30 1.66
CA SER A 38 -0.83 -15.33 1.67
C SER A 38 -0.25 -15.56 0.27
N ALA A 39 -0.53 -14.65 -0.67
CA ALA A 39 -0.13 -14.77 -2.06
C ALA A 39 1.40 -14.73 -2.23
N THR A 40 1.90 -15.51 -3.19
CA THR A 40 3.29 -15.43 -3.61
C THR A 40 3.47 -14.34 -4.67
N VAL A 41 4.69 -13.83 -4.83
CA VAL A 41 5.00 -12.84 -5.89
C VAL A 41 4.39 -13.29 -7.23
N PRO A 42 3.62 -12.42 -7.91
CA PRO A 42 3.48 -10.98 -7.67
C PRO A 42 2.40 -10.52 -6.68
N GLY A 43 1.62 -11.40 -6.07
CA GLY A 43 0.35 -11.03 -5.42
C GLY A 43 0.44 -10.04 -4.26
N ILE A 44 0.07 -8.78 -4.51
CA ILE A 44 0.08 -7.70 -3.52
C ILE A 44 -1.19 -7.73 -2.68
N ALA A 45 -1.13 -7.49 -1.36
CA ALA A 45 -2.35 -7.44 -0.55
C ALA A 45 -3.24 -6.24 -0.93
N VAL A 46 -2.63 -5.04 -1.05
CA VAL A 46 -3.30 -3.81 -1.51
C VAL A 46 -2.51 -3.10 -2.60
N LYS A 47 -3.10 -2.95 -3.79
CA LYS A 47 -2.55 -2.20 -4.91
C LYS A 47 -3.39 -0.96 -5.19
N VAL A 48 -2.76 0.21 -5.28
CA VAL A 48 -3.45 1.44 -5.68
C VAL A 48 -2.67 2.13 -6.78
N ASP A 49 -3.31 2.38 -7.91
CA ASP A 49 -2.70 3.00 -9.09
C ASP A 49 -3.62 4.06 -9.71
N GLY A 50 -3.02 5.04 -10.39
CA GLY A 50 -3.70 5.89 -11.35
C GLY A 50 -4.82 6.80 -10.81
N THR A 51 -4.88 7.06 -9.50
CA THR A 51 -5.88 7.99 -8.96
C THR A 51 -5.63 9.39 -9.51
N THR A 52 -6.68 10.03 -10.03
CA THR A 52 -6.61 11.39 -10.59
C THR A 52 -7.28 12.42 -9.66
N GLY A 53 -8.04 11.95 -8.67
CA GLY A 53 -8.69 12.75 -7.63
C GLY A 53 -9.39 11.83 -6.62
N GLY A 54 -10.26 12.40 -5.78
CA GLY A 54 -11.01 11.62 -4.79
C GLY A 54 -10.14 11.07 -3.66
N SER A 55 -10.56 9.96 -3.06
CA SER A 55 -9.82 9.36 -1.94
C SER A 55 -9.98 7.85 -1.86
N VAL A 56 -8.95 7.18 -1.37
CA VAL A 56 -8.91 5.75 -1.05
C VAL A 56 -8.50 5.62 0.40
N THR A 57 -9.33 4.97 1.22
CA THR A 57 -9.08 4.83 2.66
C THR A 57 -9.22 3.38 3.07
N PHE A 58 -8.15 2.84 3.67
CA PHE A 58 -8.14 1.53 4.29
C PHE A 58 -8.14 1.71 5.81
N SER A 59 -9.17 1.19 6.47
CA SER A 59 -9.32 1.25 7.92
C SER A 59 -9.32 -0.10 8.62
N GLY A 60 -9.55 -1.20 7.89
CA GLY A 60 -9.29 -2.55 8.38
C GLY A 60 -7.80 -2.88 8.37
N SER A 61 -7.38 -3.89 9.14
CA SER A 61 -5.98 -4.34 9.12
C SER A 61 -5.57 -4.83 7.74
N VAL A 62 -4.29 -4.66 7.38
CA VAL A 62 -3.70 -5.23 6.17
C VAL A 62 -2.53 -6.10 6.59
N THR A 63 -2.60 -7.38 6.27
CA THR A 63 -1.55 -8.35 6.59
C THR A 63 -1.09 -9.10 5.34
N SER A 64 0.21 -9.35 5.23
CA SER A 64 0.80 -10.22 4.21
C SER A 64 1.69 -11.26 4.88
N THR A 65 1.32 -12.53 4.72
CA THR A 65 2.11 -13.69 5.17
C THR A 65 2.72 -14.44 4.00
N GLY A 66 2.52 -13.98 2.77
CA GLY A 66 3.18 -14.48 1.57
C GLY A 66 4.38 -13.62 1.14
N THR A 67 4.97 -13.97 -0.01
CA THR A 67 6.13 -13.26 -0.56
C THR A 67 5.77 -12.02 -1.36
N GLY A 68 4.49 -11.82 -1.70
CA GLY A 68 4.01 -10.59 -2.32
C GLY A 68 3.96 -9.41 -1.34
N ASN A 69 4.06 -8.19 -1.88
CA ASN A 69 4.12 -6.98 -1.06
C ASN A 69 2.83 -6.76 -0.26
N LEU A 70 2.96 -6.17 0.91
CA LEU A 70 1.84 -5.73 1.72
C LEU A 70 0.99 -4.70 0.97
N PHE A 71 1.66 -3.70 0.42
CA PHE A 71 1.03 -2.77 -0.50
C PHE A 71 1.99 -2.33 -1.60
N ALA A 72 1.43 -1.95 -2.72
CA ALA A 72 2.12 -1.31 -3.83
C ALA A 72 1.31 -0.12 -4.32
N ILE A 73 1.87 1.08 -4.17
CA ILE A 73 1.23 2.33 -4.57
C ILE A 73 1.97 2.89 -5.78
N GLY A 74 1.24 3.14 -6.86
CA GLY A 74 1.74 3.72 -8.11
C GLY A 74 2.75 2.85 -8.86
N SER A 75 2.80 1.55 -8.55
CA SER A 75 3.76 0.61 -9.15
C SER A 75 3.50 0.33 -10.62
N THR A 76 2.29 0.59 -11.13
CA THR A 76 1.97 0.42 -12.56
C THR A 76 1.53 1.70 -13.24
N LEU A 77 0.78 2.56 -12.56
CA LEU A 77 0.40 3.88 -13.06
C LEU A 77 0.45 4.89 -11.90
N PRO A 78 1.27 5.95 -12.02
CA PRO A 78 1.33 7.02 -11.03
C PRO A 78 -0.04 7.58 -10.61
N PRO A 79 -0.38 7.60 -9.31
CA PRO A 79 -1.33 8.54 -8.78
C PRO A 79 -0.90 9.97 -9.12
N VAL A 80 -1.77 10.76 -9.75
CA VAL A 80 -1.48 12.17 -10.07
C VAL A 80 -2.26 13.15 -9.19
N GLY A 81 -3.26 12.64 -8.47
CA GLY A 81 -4.08 13.40 -7.52
C GLY A 81 -4.88 12.49 -6.59
N GLY A 82 -5.57 13.12 -5.63
CA GLY A 82 -6.36 12.42 -4.62
C GLY A 82 -5.53 12.00 -3.39
N ALA A 83 -6.23 11.38 -2.43
CA ALA A 83 -5.62 10.96 -1.17
C ALA A 83 -5.75 9.46 -0.96
N ILE A 84 -4.63 8.79 -0.72
CA ILE A 84 -4.56 7.38 -0.34
C ILE A 84 -4.21 7.34 1.14
N SER A 85 -4.95 6.60 1.96
CA SER A 85 -4.77 6.63 3.41
C SER A 85 -4.94 5.25 4.04
N PHE A 86 -4.00 4.92 4.92
CA PHE A 86 -4.11 3.78 5.85
C PHE A 86 -4.27 4.36 7.26
N ILE A 87 -5.49 4.26 7.80
CA ILE A 87 -5.89 4.87 9.09
C ILE A 87 -6.39 3.81 10.05
N GLY A 88 -5.89 3.79 11.30
CA GLY A 88 -6.37 2.84 12.33
C GLY A 88 -6.13 1.35 12.03
N SER A 89 -5.48 1.03 10.92
CA SER A 89 -5.15 -0.32 10.49
C SER A 89 -3.86 -0.80 11.15
N THR A 90 -3.72 -2.11 11.37
CA THR A 90 -2.40 -2.72 11.57
C THR A 90 -1.85 -3.07 10.20
N LEU A 91 -0.64 -2.64 9.86
CA LEU A 91 0.03 -2.97 8.61
C LEU A 91 1.19 -3.93 8.92
N SER A 92 1.09 -5.20 8.51
CA SER A 92 2.10 -6.21 8.86
C SER A 92 2.46 -7.12 7.70
N ALA A 93 3.75 -7.20 7.36
CA ALA A 93 4.30 -8.18 6.44
C ALA A 93 5.27 -9.13 7.15
N THR A 94 5.04 -10.43 7.06
CA THR A 94 5.90 -11.46 7.70
C THR A 94 6.29 -12.60 6.76
N GLY A 95 5.83 -12.60 5.51
CA GLY A 95 6.01 -13.70 4.56
C GLY A 95 7.16 -13.56 3.57
N GLY A 96 7.98 -12.51 3.69
CA GLY A 96 9.05 -12.20 2.74
C GLY A 96 8.77 -11.02 1.81
N GLY A 97 7.52 -10.56 1.72
CA GLY A 97 7.16 -9.35 0.98
C GLY A 97 7.55 -8.05 1.71
N GLY A 98 7.70 -6.96 0.94
CA GLY A 98 7.93 -5.62 1.45
C GLY A 98 6.70 -4.71 1.30
N ALA A 99 6.94 -3.41 1.22
CA ALA A 99 5.95 -2.41 0.89
C ALA A 99 6.56 -1.38 -0.06
N VAL A 100 5.81 -0.98 -1.08
CA VAL A 100 6.33 -0.16 -2.18
C VAL A 100 5.44 1.05 -2.40
N VAL A 101 6.08 2.22 -2.47
CA VAL A 101 5.49 3.47 -2.95
C VAL A 101 6.38 3.97 -4.06
N THR A 102 5.83 4.06 -5.27
CA THR A 102 6.57 4.61 -6.40
C THR A 102 5.65 5.48 -7.25
N GLY A 103 6.19 6.57 -7.77
CA GLY A 103 5.49 7.38 -8.77
C GLY A 103 4.29 8.12 -8.21
N LEU A 104 4.40 8.72 -7.03
CA LEU A 104 3.40 9.72 -6.63
C LEU A 104 3.67 11.01 -7.39
N ALA A 105 2.80 11.35 -8.32
CA ALA A 105 2.93 12.51 -9.19
C ALA A 105 1.89 13.59 -8.84
N GLY A 106 2.04 14.77 -9.46
CA GLY A 106 1.11 15.88 -9.29
C GLY A 106 0.91 16.22 -7.81
N THR A 107 -0.34 16.22 -7.36
CA THR A 107 -0.71 16.53 -5.96
C THR A 107 -1.18 15.31 -5.19
N ALA A 108 -0.84 14.10 -5.65
CA ALA A 108 -1.22 12.87 -4.96
C ALA A 108 -0.63 12.81 -3.54
N THR A 109 -1.41 12.30 -2.60
CA THR A 109 -0.98 12.13 -1.21
C THR A 109 -1.15 10.68 -0.77
N LEU A 110 -0.16 10.17 -0.04
CA LEU A 110 -0.22 8.90 0.67
C LEU A 110 -0.03 9.16 2.16
N ASN A 111 -1.00 8.79 2.99
CA ASN A 111 -0.93 8.98 4.43
C ASN A 111 -0.96 7.63 5.15
N VAL A 112 0.20 7.18 5.66
CA VAL A 112 0.34 5.91 6.38
C VAL A 112 0.48 6.20 7.88
N THR A 113 -0.65 6.46 8.54
CA THR A 113 -0.66 6.77 9.99
C THR A 113 -0.62 5.53 10.87
N ALA A 114 -1.11 4.41 10.33
CA ALA A 114 -0.99 3.09 10.92
C ALA A 114 0.48 2.68 11.10
N PRO A 115 0.87 2.03 12.22
CA PRO A 115 2.18 1.42 12.34
C PRO A 115 2.42 0.39 11.24
N LEU A 116 3.54 0.53 10.54
CA LEU A 116 4.01 -0.39 9.52
C LEU A 116 5.08 -1.31 10.11
N SER A 117 4.83 -2.61 10.15
CA SER A 117 5.77 -3.64 10.57
C SER A 117 6.09 -4.58 9.42
N ILE A 118 7.37 -4.70 9.06
CA ILE A 118 7.86 -5.60 8.03
C ILE A 118 8.95 -6.48 8.64
N THR A 119 8.79 -7.80 8.55
CA THR A 119 9.74 -8.77 9.10
C THR A 119 10.12 -9.78 8.05
N GLY A 120 11.43 -10.00 7.89
CA GLY A 120 11.97 -11.05 7.02
C GLY A 120 11.81 -10.78 5.52
N ALA A 121 11.71 -9.51 5.09
CA ALA A 121 11.61 -9.19 3.67
C ALA A 121 12.79 -9.77 2.87
N THR A 122 12.52 -10.45 1.76
CA THR A 122 13.56 -11.08 0.92
C THR A 122 14.23 -10.10 -0.05
N ALA A 123 13.87 -8.82 0.02
CA ALA A 123 14.44 -7.71 -0.74
C ALA A 123 14.41 -6.44 0.13
N THR A 124 14.09 -5.28 -0.44
CA THR A 124 13.86 -4.05 0.31
C THR A 124 12.61 -4.19 1.18
N GLY A 125 12.68 -3.79 2.45
CA GLY A 125 11.53 -3.78 3.36
C GLY A 125 10.50 -2.74 2.94
N LEU A 126 10.82 -1.46 3.12
CA LEU A 126 10.02 -0.34 2.61
C LEU A 126 10.79 0.40 1.51
N ALA A 127 10.24 0.50 0.31
CA ALA A 127 10.77 1.31 -0.78
C ALA A 127 9.86 2.50 -1.07
N VAL A 128 10.41 3.72 -1.05
CA VAL A 128 9.71 4.96 -1.42
C VAL A 128 10.52 5.69 -2.48
N ALA A 129 9.97 5.82 -3.68
CA ALA A 129 10.67 6.47 -4.79
C ALA A 129 9.77 7.31 -5.70
N ASN A 130 10.38 8.25 -6.43
CA ASN A 130 9.71 9.05 -7.46
C ASN A 130 8.47 9.78 -6.93
N VAL A 131 8.57 10.36 -5.73
CA VAL A 131 7.54 11.25 -5.17
C VAL A 131 7.81 12.66 -5.68
N ALA A 132 6.93 13.20 -6.52
CA ALA A 132 7.05 14.55 -7.08
C ALA A 132 7.06 15.62 -5.98
N SER A 133 7.69 16.77 -6.25
CA SER A 133 7.86 17.88 -5.29
C SER A 133 6.56 18.46 -4.72
N THR A 134 5.42 18.23 -5.38
CA THR A 134 4.07 18.64 -4.95
C THR A 134 3.23 17.50 -4.39
N ALA A 135 3.75 16.27 -4.41
CA ALA A 135 3.14 15.09 -3.81
C ALA A 135 3.72 14.85 -2.39
N SER A 136 3.11 13.95 -1.63
CA SER A 136 3.64 13.59 -0.31
C SER A 136 3.31 12.16 0.09
N ALA A 137 4.21 11.55 0.89
CA ALA A 137 4.04 10.22 1.45
C ALA A 137 4.47 10.16 2.93
N PRO A 138 3.79 10.84 3.87
CA PRO A 138 4.06 10.68 5.30
C PRO A 138 3.80 9.25 5.79
N PHE A 139 4.73 8.78 6.63
CA PHE A 139 4.62 7.55 7.41
C PHE A 139 4.68 7.87 8.90
N GLY A 140 3.87 7.16 9.69
CA GLY A 140 3.99 7.11 11.14
C GLY A 140 5.16 6.23 11.57
N ALA A 141 4.93 5.35 12.55
CA ALA A 141 5.95 4.40 12.98
C ALA A 141 6.21 3.33 11.88
N VAL A 142 7.48 3.18 11.49
CA VAL A 142 7.93 2.12 10.59
C VAL A 142 8.95 1.27 11.30
N THR A 143 8.71 -0.04 11.37
CA THR A 143 9.66 -1.04 11.88
C THR A 143 9.95 -2.03 10.77
N VAL A 144 11.23 -2.16 10.40
CA VAL A 144 11.70 -3.19 9.48
C VAL A 144 12.76 -4.03 10.19
N SER A 145 12.60 -5.35 10.19
CA SER A 145 13.55 -6.28 10.81
C SER A 145 13.86 -7.46 9.89
N GLY A 146 15.13 -7.86 9.83
CA GLY A 146 15.57 -9.03 9.07
C GLY A 146 15.37 -8.96 7.56
N ALA A 147 15.34 -7.75 6.96
CA ALA A 147 15.37 -7.61 5.51
C ALA A 147 16.71 -8.09 4.94
N THR A 148 16.71 -8.83 3.83
CA THR A 148 17.94 -9.26 3.16
C THR A 148 18.55 -8.17 2.27
N GLY A 149 17.74 -7.19 1.84
CA GLY A 149 18.17 -5.96 1.17
C GLY A 149 18.16 -4.75 2.10
N ASN A 150 17.94 -3.57 1.54
CA ASN A 150 17.76 -2.34 2.33
C ASN A 150 16.54 -2.48 3.25
N GLY A 151 16.68 -2.17 4.54
CA GLY A 151 15.51 -2.15 5.44
C GLY A 151 14.48 -1.11 4.96
N ILE A 152 14.93 0.12 4.80
CA ILE A 152 14.17 1.24 4.24
C ILE A 152 15.02 1.87 3.14
N ASP A 153 14.43 2.12 1.98
CA ASP A 153 15.08 2.73 0.82
C ASP A 153 14.24 3.91 0.31
N ILE A 154 14.85 5.09 0.25
CA ILE A 154 14.20 6.34 -0.16
C ILE A 154 15.07 6.98 -1.24
N THR A 155 14.57 7.02 -2.48
CA THR A 155 15.36 7.45 -3.66
C THR A 155 14.56 8.29 -4.65
N ASN A 156 15.25 9.15 -5.41
CA ASN A 156 14.67 9.91 -6.53
C ASN A 156 13.38 10.69 -6.20
N ASN A 157 13.35 11.39 -5.06
CA ASN A 157 12.23 12.26 -4.64
C ASN A 157 12.62 13.73 -4.75
#